data_AF-A0A6L8B5J3-F1
#
_entry.id   AF-A0A6L8B5J3-F1
#
_cell.length_a   1.000
_cell.length_b   1.000
_cell.length_c   1.000
_cell.angle_alpha   90.00
_cell.angle_beta   90.00
_cell.angle_gamma   90.00
#
_symmetry.space_group_name_H-M   'P 1'
#
loop_
_entity.id
_entity.type
_entity.pdbx_description
1 polymer ?
#
loop_
_entity_poly.entity_id
_entity_poly.type
_entity_poly.pdbx_seq_one_letter_code
_entity_poly.pdbx_strand_id
1 'polypeptide(L)'
;MKIVEQKEAWIHTHYIVDSYFITEQERREVTINVEPQLIGLGIQYGLDYNIAPSKHRAIIVLECIPFDSVKTLVREFIDEAIKDFPVRHPEQRNVVTNITYADAIPKVEDSNIQDQDP
;
A
#
# COMPACT_ATOMS: atom_id res chain seq x y z
N MET A 1 -3.56 -8.42 9.30
CA MET A 1 -3.69 -7.05 9.89
C MET A 1 -5.11 -6.90 10.43
N LYS A 2 -5.42 -5.89 11.25
CA LYS A 2 -6.82 -5.64 11.69
C LYS A 2 -7.13 -4.17 11.97
N ILE A 3 -8.41 -3.79 11.91
CA ILE A 3 -8.89 -2.49 12.37
C ILE A 3 -8.90 -2.45 13.90
N VAL A 4 -8.16 -1.49 14.47
CA VAL A 4 -8.05 -1.28 15.93
C VAL A 4 -8.87 -0.12 16.43
N GLU A 5 -9.27 0.79 15.54
CA GLU A 5 -10.06 1.96 15.91
C GLU A 5 -10.84 2.45 14.69
N GLN A 6 -12.08 2.86 14.94
CA GLN A 6 -12.93 3.53 13.97
C GLN A 6 -13.21 4.94 14.50
N LYS A 7 -12.92 5.96 13.69
CA LYS A 7 -13.21 7.36 14.04
C LYS A 7 -14.09 8.00 13.00
N GLU A 8 -15.11 8.69 13.46
CA GLU A 8 -15.97 9.50 12.62
C GLU A 8 -15.46 10.93 12.61
N ALA A 9 -15.31 11.48 11.40
CA ALA A 9 -15.16 12.90 11.19
C ALA A 9 -16.44 13.43 10.53
N TRP A 10 -16.48 14.75 10.32
CA TRP A 10 -17.69 15.41 9.83
C TRP A 10 -18.17 14.92 8.46
N ILE A 11 -17.26 14.46 7.58
CA ILE A 11 -17.57 14.04 6.21
C ILE A 11 -16.96 12.68 5.80
N HIS A 12 -16.27 11.99 6.72
CA HIS A 12 -15.56 10.75 6.41
C HIS A 12 -15.44 9.84 7.64
N THR A 13 -15.25 8.55 7.39
CA THR A 13 -14.97 7.55 8.42
C THR A 13 -13.53 7.06 8.27
N HIS A 14 -12.78 7.08 9.37
CA HIS A 14 -11.43 6.55 9.45
C HIS A 14 -11.42 5.15 10.05
N TYR A 15 -10.81 4.20 9.34
CA TYR A 15 -10.50 2.88 9.83
C TYR A 15 -8.99 2.78 10.07
N ILE A 16 -8.60 2.82 11.34
CA ILE A 16 -7.20 2.80 11.76
C ILE A 16 -6.81 1.35 11.98
N VAL A 17 -5.72 0.92 11.35
CA VAL A 17 -5.22 -0.46 11.43
C VAL A 17 -4.05 -0.58 12.41
N ASP A 18 -3.69 -1.81 12.78
CA ASP A 18 -2.55 -2.10 13.67
C ASP A 18 -1.17 -2.03 13.01
N SER A 19 -1.09 -1.75 11.70
CA SER A 19 0.16 -1.57 10.95
C SER A 19 0.58 -0.10 10.87
N TYR A 20 1.88 0.17 10.73
CA TYR A 20 2.43 1.53 10.56
C TYR A 20 2.35 2.05 9.12
N PHE A 21 2.32 1.15 8.13
CA PHE A 21 2.12 1.51 6.73
C PHE A 21 1.46 0.36 5.96
N ILE A 22 0.80 0.74 4.86
CA ILE A 22 0.21 -0.17 3.86
C ILE A 22 0.92 0.13 2.55
N THR A 23 1.48 -0.91 1.93
CA THR A 23 2.21 -0.84 0.66
C THR A 23 1.27 -0.52 -0.50
N GLU A 24 1.80 -0.03 -1.60
CA GLU A 24 1.00 0.27 -2.80
C GLU A 24 0.26 -0.96 -3.34
N GLN A 25 0.87 -2.14 -3.29
CA GLN A 25 0.22 -3.39 -3.70
C GLN A 25 -0.99 -3.70 -2.82
N GLU A 26 -0.84 -3.64 -1.50
CA GLU A 26 -1.92 -3.88 -0.54
C GLU A 26 -3.05 -2.84 -0.67
N ARG A 27 -2.71 -1.58 -0.97
CA ARG A 27 -3.72 -0.54 -1.26
C ARG A 27 -4.58 -0.93 -2.47
N ARG A 28 -3.93 -1.40 -3.54
CA ARG A 28 -4.65 -1.88 -4.74
C ARG A 28 -5.51 -3.10 -4.43
N GLU A 29 -5.00 -4.04 -3.63
CA GLU A 29 -5.76 -5.21 -3.20
C GLU A 29 -6.99 -4.82 -2.37
N VAL A 30 -6.85 -3.87 -1.44
CA VAL A 30 -8.00 -3.34 -0.69
C VAL A 30 -9.00 -2.66 -1.62
N THR A 31 -8.53 -1.81 -2.54
CA THR A 31 -9.40 -1.16 -3.52
C THR A 31 -10.18 -2.20 -4.33
N ILE A 32 -9.52 -3.18 -4.95
CA ILE A 32 -10.16 -4.22 -5.77
C ILE A 32 -11.23 -5.00 -5.00
N ASN A 33 -11.01 -5.27 -3.71
CA ASN A 33 -11.92 -6.08 -2.90
C ASN A 33 -13.06 -5.26 -2.28
N VAL A 34 -12.82 -4.00 -1.89
CA VAL A 34 -13.77 -3.18 -1.14
C VAL A 34 -14.62 -2.29 -2.06
N GLU A 35 -14.02 -1.69 -3.09
CA GLU A 35 -14.72 -0.77 -4.00
C GLU A 35 -15.99 -1.38 -4.64
N PRO A 36 -15.98 -2.62 -5.17
CA PRO A 36 -17.18 -3.22 -5.75
C PRO A 36 -18.33 -3.36 -4.74
N GLN A 37 -18.01 -3.61 -3.47
CA GLN A 37 -19.02 -3.72 -2.41
C GLN A 37 -19.64 -2.34 -2.10
N LEU A 38 -18.82 -1.29 -2.05
CA LEU A 38 -19.28 0.08 -1.84
C LEU A 38 -20.19 0.54 -2.98
N ILE A 39 -19.82 0.25 -4.22
CA ILE A 39 -20.64 0.52 -5.41
C ILE A 39 -21.97 -0.23 -5.34
N GLY A 40 -21.94 -1.53 -4.98
CA GLY A 40 -23.14 -2.35 -4.84
C GLY A 40 -24.12 -1.83 -3.77
N LEU A 41 -23.61 -1.15 -2.74
CA LEU A 41 -24.41 -0.51 -1.70
C LEU A 41 -24.88 0.92 -2.07
N GLY A 42 -24.53 1.42 -3.26
CA GLY A 42 -24.87 2.77 -3.70
C GLY A 42 -24.14 3.88 -2.94
N ILE A 43 -22.98 3.57 -2.34
CA ILE A 43 -22.19 4.50 -1.55
C ILE A 43 -21.27 5.28 -2.49
N GLN A 44 -21.39 6.61 -2.52
CA GLN A 44 -20.35 7.46 -3.08
C GLN A 44 -19.17 7.49 -2.10
N TYR A 45 -17.95 7.24 -2.58
CA TYR A 45 -16.80 7.05 -1.72
C TYR A 45 -15.50 7.59 -2.33
N GLY A 46 -14.52 7.84 -1.46
CA GLY A 46 -13.09 7.94 -1.78
C GLY A 46 -12.30 7.06 -0.80
N LEU A 47 -11.31 6.32 -1.30
CA LEU A 47 -10.41 5.51 -0.46
C LEU A 47 -9.03 6.17 -0.46
N ASP A 48 -8.63 6.70 0.69
CA ASP A 48 -7.31 7.29 0.88
C ASP A 48 -6.52 6.55 1.98
N TYR A 49 -5.19 6.56 1.86
CA TYR A 49 -4.28 5.80 2.69
C TYR A 49 -3.22 6.70 3.29
N ASN A 50 -3.43 7.07 4.55
CA ASN A 50 -2.61 8.03 5.27
C ASN A 50 -1.97 7.44 6.53
N ILE A 51 -1.11 8.22 7.18
CA ILE A 51 -0.56 7.90 8.50
C ILE A 51 -1.29 8.74 9.54
N ALA A 52 -1.84 8.08 10.56
CA ALA A 52 -2.47 8.67 11.73
C ALA A 52 -1.49 9.62 12.43
N PRO A 53 -1.74 10.95 12.46
CA PRO A 53 -0.79 11.90 13.06
C PRO A 53 -0.50 11.60 14.55
N SER A 54 -1.50 11.09 15.28
CA SER A 54 -1.39 10.83 16.72
C SER A 54 -0.83 9.45 17.08
N LYS A 55 -0.89 8.47 16.17
CA LYS A 55 -0.54 7.07 16.47
C LYS A 55 0.55 6.50 15.57
N HIS A 56 0.98 7.24 14.54
CA HIS A 56 1.92 6.77 13.52
C HIS A 56 1.49 5.46 12.82
N ARG A 57 0.18 5.16 12.84
CA ARG A 57 -0.40 3.96 12.23
C ARG A 57 -0.97 4.27 10.87
N ALA A 58 -1.03 3.29 9.98
CA ALA A 58 -1.76 3.43 8.73
C ALA A 58 -3.26 3.60 9.00
N ILE A 59 -3.89 4.43 8.18
CA ILE A 59 -5.32 4.69 8.19
C ILE A 59 -5.84 4.42 6.78
N ILE A 60 -6.95 3.69 6.71
CA ILE A 60 -7.82 3.64 5.54
C ILE A 60 -8.93 4.68 5.78
N VAL A 61 -8.94 5.73 4.97
CA VAL A 61 -9.92 6.80 5.02
C VAL A 61 -11.01 6.48 4.01
N LEU A 62 -12.24 6.40 4.47
CA LEU A 62 -13.40 6.32 3.61
C LEU A 62 -14.10 7.68 3.60
N GLU A 63 -13.99 8.39 2.48
CA GLU A 63 -14.66 9.67 2.25
C GLU A 63 -16.16 9.47 1.97
N CYS A 64 -16.94 9.22 3.02
CA CYS A 64 -18.40 9.29 3.04
C CYS A 64 -18.96 9.25 4.48
N ILE A 65 -20.27 9.47 4.64
CA ILE A 65 -21.00 9.28 5.90
C ILE A 65 -21.93 8.07 5.76
N PRO A 66 -21.49 6.84 6.08
CA PRO A 66 -22.37 5.69 6.10
C PRO A 66 -23.22 5.67 7.37
N PHE A 67 -24.47 5.22 7.27
CA PHE A 67 -25.30 4.89 8.44
C PHE A 67 -24.62 3.81 9.30
N ASP A 68 -24.97 3.70 10.59
CA ASP A 68 -24.34 2.73 11.52
C ASP A 68 -24.33 1.28 11.02
N SER A 69 -25.43 0.84 10.41
CA SER A 69 -25.53 -0.49 9.80
C SER A 69 -24.55 -0.67 8.64
N VAL A 70 -24.36 0.36 7.82
CA VAL A 70 -23.43 0.36 6.69
C VAL A 70 -21.99 0.43 7.17
N LYS A 71 -21.69 1.21 8.22
CA LYS A 71 -20.36 1.27 8.85
C LYS A 71 -19.89 -0.11 9.32
N THR A 72 -20.81 -0.92 9.86
CA THR A 72 -20.50 -2.30 10.28
C THR A 72 -20.14 -3.19 9.08
N LEU A 73 -20.92 -3.16 8.01
CA LEU A 73 -20.64 -3.91 6.79
C LEU A 73 -19.32 -3.49 6.13
N VAL A 74 -19.07 -2.19 6.03
CA VAL A 74 -17.83 -1.64 5.47
C VAL A 74 -16.63 -2.10 6.29
N ARG A 75 -16.74 -2.09 7.62
CA ARG A 75 -15.71 -2.60 8.51
C ARG A 75 -15.40 -4.06 8.21
N GLU A 76 -16.43 -4.90 8.05
CA GLU A 76 -16.27 -6.33 7.72
C GLU A 76 -15.55 -6.53 6.38
N PHE A 77 -15.92 -5.77 5.35
CA PHE A 77 -15.24 -5.84 4.05
C PHE A 77 -13.76 -5.46 4.14
N ILE A 78 -13.44 -4.40 4.88
CA ILE A 78 -12.06 -3.96 5.07
C ILE A 78 -11.29 -5.00 5.91
N ASP A 79 -11.85 -5.48 7.03
CA ASP A 79 -11.22 -6.49 7.88
C ASP A 79 -10.93 -7.77 7.08
N GLU A 80 -11.86 -8.21 6.22
CA GLU A 80 -11.66 -9.36 5.32
C GLU A 80 -10.54 -9.10 4.29
N ALA A 81 -10.51 -7.90 3.69
CA ALA A 81 -9.50 -7.55 2.68
C ALA A 81 -8.08 -7.46 3.25
N ILE A 82 -7.92 -7.10 4.54
CA ILE A 82 -6.60 -6.91 5.18
C ILE A 82 -6.17 -8.07 6.08
N LYS A 83 -7.01 -9.11 6.27
CA LYS A 83 -6.78 -10.15 7.28
C LYS A 83 -5.42 -10.83 7.14
N ASP A 84 -5.00 -11.09 5.90
CA ASP A 84 -3.76 -11.80 5.57
C ASP A 84 -2.56 -10.86 5.41
N PHE A 85 -2.76 -9.54 5.48
CA PHE A 85 -1.64 -8.60 5.38
C PHE A 85 -0.76 -8.64 6.64
N PRO A 86 0.57 -8.53 6.49
CA PRO A 86 1.48 -8.48 7.62
C PRO A 86 1.31 -7.17 8.41
N VAL A 87 1.48 -7.26 9.73
CA VAL A 87 1.58 -6.08 10.60
C VAL A 87 3.00 -5.56 10.55
N ARG A 88 3.19 -4.30 10.14
CA ARG A 88 4.52 -3.70 10.00
C ARG A 88 4.81 -2.70 11.11
N HIS A 89 6.03 -2.76 11.62
CA HIS A 89 6.54 -1.89 12.68
C HIS A 89 7.40 -0.76 12.09
N PRO A 90 7.55 0.39 12.77
CA PRO A 90 8.20 1.58 12.22
C PRO A 90 9.69 1.35 11.87
N GLU A 91 10.34 0.40 12.54
CA GLU A 91 11.75 0.05 12.35
C GLU A 91 12.03 -0.68 11.02
N GLN A 92 11.00 -1.18 10.33
CA GLN A 92 11.14 -2.01 9.11
C GLN A 92 11.14 -1.20 7.80
N ARG A 93 11.30 0.14 7.85
CA ARG A 93 11.16 1.01 6.68
C ARG A 93 12.27 0.90 5.62
N ASN A 94 13.37 0.20 5.90
CA ASN A 94 14.56 0.17 5.05
C ASN A 94 15.00 -1.26 4.67
N VAL A 95 14.37 -1.84 3.66
CA VAL A 95 15.06 -2.83 2.81
C VAL A 95 14.85 -2.43 1.36
N VAL A 96 15.71 -1.53 0.88
CA VAL A 96 16.00 -1.41 -0.55
C VAL A 96 16.88 -2.61 -0.85
N THR A 97 16.35 -3.66 -1.48
CA THR A 97 17.22 -4.65 -2.11
C THR A 97 18.01 -3.91 -3.18
N ASN A 98 19.32 -3.75 -2.96
CA ASN A 98 20.26 -3.22 -3.94
C ASN A 98 20.17 -4.06 -5.22
N ILE A 99 19.35 -3.63 -6.19
CA ILE A 99 19.42 -4.16 -7.54
C ILE A 99 20.54 -3.39 -8.23
N THR A 100 21.75 -3.95 -8.22
CA THR A 100 22.84 -3.46 -9.06
C THR A 100 22.59 -3.95 -10.48
N TYR A 101 22.19 -3.05 -11.38
CA TYR A 101 22.28 -3.31 -12.82
C TYR A 101 23.77 -3.39 -13.15
N ALA A 102 24.25 -4.57 -13.55
CA ALA A 102 25.56 -4.67 -14.17
C ALA A 102 25.43 -4.07 -15.57
N ASP A 103 25.94 -2.85 -15.74
CA ASP A 103 26.15 -2.27 -17.07
C ASP A 103 27.02 -3.23 -17.88
N ALA A 104 26.43 -3.84 -18.91
CA ALA A 104 27.17 -4.55 -19.92
C ALA A 104 28.02 -3.51 -20.67
N ILE A 105 29.28 -3.36 -20.28
CA ILE A 105 30.29 -2.64 -21.06
C ILE A 105 30.52 -3.48 -22.34
N PRO A 106 30.21 -2.97 -23.55
CA PRO A 106 30.63 -3.65 -24.76
C PRO A 106 32.16 -3.54 -24.84
N LYS A 107 32.83 -4.69 -24.86
CA LYS A 107 34.27 -4.78 -25.12
C LYS A 107 34.55 -4.21 -26.51
N VAL A 108 35.30 -3.13 -26.57
CA VAL A 108 36.04 -2.72 -27.76
C VAL A 108 37.24 -3.66 -27.84
N GLU A 109 37.24 -4.56 -28.82
CA GLU A 109 38.44 -5.32 -29.18
C GLU A 109 39.28 -4.48 -30.15
N ASP A 110 40.26 -3.76 -29.59
CA ASP A 110 41.45 -3.33 -30.34
C ASP A 110 42.57 -4.32 -30.01
N SER A 111 42.97 -5.13 -30.99
CA SER A 111 44.20 -5.91 -30.93
C SER A 111 45.02 -5.74 -32.21
N ASN A 112 45.80 -4.66 -32.17
CA ASN A 112 47.25 -4.56 -32.34
C ASN A 112 47.96 -5.12 -33.59
N ILE A 113 48.77 -4.21 -34.11
CA ILE A 113 49.81 -4.29 -35.13
C ILE A 113 50.83 -5.39 -34.80
N GLN A 114 51.25 -6.16 -35.80
CA GLN A 114 52.50 -6.92 -35.80
C GLN A 114 53.34 -6.47 -37.00
N ASP A 115 54.33 -5.62 -36.73
CA ASP A 115 55.52 -5.46 -37.56
C ASP A 115 56.49 -6.62 -37.28
N GLN A 116 57.07 -7.22 -38.33
CA GLN A 116 58.50 -7.47 -38.45
C GLN A 116 58.89 -8.06 -39.82
N ASP A 117 59.74 -7.30 -40.53
CA ASP A 117 60.62 -7.71 -41.64
C ASP A 117 61.63 -8.80 -41.22
N PRO A 118 62.24 -9.50 -42.19
CA PRO A 118 63.57 -9.07 -42.67
C PRO A 118 63.71 -8.97 -44.21
#